data_AF-A0A930BPX3-F1
#
_entry.id   AF-A0A930BPX3-F1
#
_cell.length_a   1.000
_cell.length_b   1.000
_cell.length_c   1.000
_cell.angle_alpha   90.00
_cell.angle_beta   90.00
_cell.angle_gamma   90.00
#
_symmetry.space_group_name_H-M   'P 1'
#
loop_
_entity.id
_entity.type
_entity.pdbx_description
1 polymer ?
#
loop_
_entity_poly.entity_id
_entity_poly.type
_entity_poly.pdbx_seq_one_letter_code
_entity_poly.pdbx_strand_id
1 'polypeptide(L)'
;MTSPLQPSFIQALRAFAALTILWHHFALYAPLSEWAAPLLGDLLSWLAKYARATQVFFVVSGFVAAQTIGNRVWRFNQLGRFVIQRYCRLGLPYLAIVLAILPIYELARGWVPDEVLGQPVTLTQFLAHLFFLQDILGYEALSAGLWFVCINFQLGFGYAFGMVLQQRFGKGGDGLFTLLGWGSSIYSLFHFNLDPSGESWALYFFPYFFLGILVHKAVMRRAGRELLAFQGLMLLAVLYEWRWRVVIAMVFGMVLFVAERSGLGQRWPRSRWIAALGKISFSLFLVHFPVLVLVGALWARLGWTAPEMAVAGLLVAFLTSLACAAAFHRWVETPAATLSRRFRAPRLEGGSGGGGSSGERRMAFEH
;
A
#
# COMPACT_ATOMS: atom_id res chain seq x y z
N MET A 1 30.34 -12.10 4.85
CA MET A 1 29.89 -10.74 4.51
C MET A 1 28.40 -10.63 4.80
N THR A 2 28.05 -10.20 6.01
CA THR A 2 26.66 -10.04 6.45
C THR A 2 26.05 -8.83 5.75
N SER A 3 25.06 -9.06 4.90
CA SER A 3 24.24 -8.00 4.32
C SER A 3 23.66 -7.10 5.42
N PRO A 4 23.62 -5.77 5.24
CA PRO A 4 23.00 -4.90 6.21
C PRO A 4 21.52 -5.31 6.31
N LEU A 5 21.10 -5.75 7.51
CA LEU A 5 19.71 -6.05 7.79
C LEU A 5 18.89 -4.78 7.51
N GLN A 6 18.10 -4.82 6.44
CA GLN A 6 17.07 -3.84 6.10
C GLN A 6 16.22 -3.52 7.34
N PRO A 7 15.62 -2.31 7.45
CA PRO A 7 14.80 -1.93 8.60
C PRO A 7 13.70 -2.97 8.82
N SER A 8 13.89 -3.77 9.86
CA SER A 8 13.14 -5.00 10.12
C SER A 8 11.66 -4.71 10.42
N PHE A 9 11.39 -3.55 11.01
CA PHE A 9 10.06 -3.21 11.48
C PHE A 9 9.10 -2.78 10.36
N ILE A 10 9.56 -1.98 9.39
CA ILE A 10 8.74 -1.60 8.24
C ILE A 10 8.34 -2.84 7.43
N GLN A 11 9.28 -3.78 7.25
CA GLN A 11 8.99 -5.05 6.61
C GLN A 11 7.98 -5.88 7.41
N ALA A 12 8.08 -5.88 8.74
CA ALA A 12 7.10 -6.54 9.60
C ALA A 12 5.70 -5.92 9.51
N LEU A 13 5.58 -4.60 9.51
CA LEU A 13 4.31 -3.90 9.33
C LEU A 13 3.69 -4.23 7.97
N ARG A 14 4.50 -4.24 6.90
CA ARG A 14 4.06 -4.62 5.56
C ARG A 14 3.60 -6.06 5.47
N ALA A 15 4.35 -6.99 6.09
CA ALA A 15 3.98 -8.40 6.17
C ALA A 15 2.65 -8.59 6.90
N PHE A 16 2.52 -8.00 8.09
CA PHE A 16 1.31 -8.03 8.89
C PHE A 16 0.11 -7.48 8.13
N ALA A 17 0.25 -6.30 7.52
CA ALA A 17 -0.83 -5.68 6.76
C ALA A 17 -1.24 -6.52 5.54
N ALA A 18 -0.28 -7.06 4.79
CA ALA A 18 -0.55 -7.92 3.63
C ALA A 18 -1.31 -9.20 4.02
N LEU A 19 -0.87 -9.88 5.08
CA LEU A 19 -1.52 -11.10 5.56
C LEU A 19 -2.93 -10.82 6.09
N THR A 20 -3.10 -9.71 6.81
CA THR A 20 -4.40 -9.29 7.34
C THR A 20 -5.40 -9.03 6.21
N ILE A 21 -4.98 -8.30 5.17
CA ILE A 21 -5.83 -8.03 3.99
C ILE A 21 -6.09 -9.29 3.17
N LEU A 22 -5.10 -10.18 3.03
CA LEU A 22 -5.31 -11.45 2.34
C LEU A 22 -6.44 -12.23 3.00
N TRP A 23 -6.39 -12.41 4.33
CA TRP A 23 -7.42 -13.13 5.06
C TRP A 23 -8.76 -12.41 5.07
N HIS A 24 -8.75 -11.08 5.06
CA HIS A 24 -9.97 -10.28 4.86
C HIS A 24 -10.65 -10.58 3.53
N HIS A 25 -9.89 -10.61 2.41
CA HIS A 25 -10.46 -10.95 1.10
C HIS A 25 -10.88 -12.42 1.01
N PHE A 26 -10.13 -13.34 1.62
CA PHE A 26 -10.51 -14.75 1.68
C PHE A 26 -11.83 -14.97 2.43
N ALA A 27 -12.13 -14.12 3.41
CA ALA A 27 -13.39 -14.16 4.13
C ALA A 27 -14.53 -13.45 3.38
N LEU A 28 -14.22 -12.47 2.53
CA LEU A 28 -15.22 -11.72 1.77
C LEU A 28 -15.71 -12.45 0.51
N TYR A 29 -14.82 -13.14 -0.19
CA TYR A 29 -15.13 -13.67 -1.53
C TYR A 29 -15.45 -15.16 -1.51
N ALA A 30 -16.68 -15.47 -1.94
CA ALA A 30 -17.18 -16.80 -2.24
C ALA A 30 -16.39 -17.48 -3.39
N PRO A 31 -16.46 -18.81 -3.56
CA PRO A 31 -17.32 -19.76 -2.84
C PRO A 31 -16.67 -20.41 -1.61
N LEU A 32 -15.34 -20.37 -1.49
CA LEU A 32 -14.62 -21.07 -0.41
C LEU A 32 -15.01 -20.56 0.99
N SER A 33 -15.24 -19.26 1.15
CA SER A 33 -15.68 -18.67 2.42
C SER A 33 -17.05 -19.19 2.86
N GLU A 34 -18.00 -19.30 1.92
CA GLU A 34 -19.35 -19.77 2.18
C GLU A 34 -19.38 -21.26 2.52
N TRP A 35 -18.66 -22.08 1.77
CA TRP A 35 -18.57 -23.52 2.06
C TRP A 35 -17.83 -23.80 3.37
N ALA A 36 -16.85 -22.98 3.75
CA ALA A 36 -16.15 -23.12 5.02
C ALA A 36 -16.94 -22.56 6.22
N ALA A 37 -18.03 -21.81 6.00
CA ALA A 37 -18.80 -21.14 7.04
C ALA A 37 -19.31 -22.06 8.17
N PRO A 38 -19.72 -23.32 7.92
CA PRO A 38 -20.12 -24.23 9.00
C PRO A 38 -19.02 -24.52 10.03
N LEU A 39 -17.74 -24.42 9.65
CA LEU A 39 -16.59 -24.68 10.53
C LEU A 39 -15.90 -23.39 11.01
N LEU A 40 -15.84 -22.36 10.15
CA LEU A 40 -15.08 -21.14 10.41
C LEU A 40 -15.92 -19.86 10.37
N GLY A 41 -17.26 -19.97 10.35
CA GLY A 41 -18.18 -18.86 10.06
C GLY A 41 -17.99 -17.63 10.94
N ASP A 42 -17.83 -17.80 12.26
CA ASP A 42 -17.61 -16.68 13.19
C ASP A 42 -16.27 -15.97 12.92
N LEU A 43 -15.22 -16.75 12.65
CA LEU A 43 -13.88 -16.23 12.34
C LEU A 43 -13.89 -15.49 11.00
N LEU A 44 -14.47 -16.08 9.96
CA LEU A 44 -14.58 -15.45 8.63
C LEU A 44 -15.42 -14.18 8.71
N SER A 45 -16.55 -14.21 9.40
CA SER A 45 -17.39 -13.02 9.63
C SER A 45 -16.61 -11.91 10.35
N TRP A 46 -15.80 -12.26 11.35
CA TRP A 46 -14.94 -11.31 12.04
C TRP A 46 -13.87 -10.73 11.11
N LEU A 47 -13.18 -11.56 10.32
CA LEU A 47 -12.16 -11.13 9.36
C LEU A 47 -12.76 -10.22 8.28
N ALA A 48 -13.90 -10.59 7.70
CA ALA A 48 -14.62 -9.79 6.71
C ALA A 48 -15.02 -8.41 7.25
N LYS A 49 -15.33 -8.30 8.54
CA LYS A 49 -15.73 -7.03 9.15
C LYS A 49 -14.53 -6.18 9.61
N TYR A 50 -13.54 -6.78 10.25
CA TYR A 50 -12.53 -6.05 11.04
C TYR A 50 -11.10 -6.14 10.52
N ALA A 51 -10.74 -7.10 9.67
CA ALA A 51 -9.36 -7.30 9.18
C ALA A 51 -8.96 -6.30 8.06
N ARG A 52 -9.29 -5.01 8.23
CA ARG A 52 -8.94 -3.95 7.29
C ARG A 52 -7.61 -3.32 7.69
N ALA A 53 -6.57 -3.54 6.89
CA ALA A 53 -5.19 -3.12 7.23
C ALA A 53 -4.58 -2.12 6.23
N THR A 54 -5.33 -1.65 5.24
CA THR A 54 -4.78 -0.82 4.14
C THR A 54 -4.19 0.49 4.63
N GLN A 55 -4.68 1.02 5.75
CA GLN A 55 -4.18 2.24 6.38
C GLN A 55 -2.73 2.12 6.82
N VAL A 56 -2.28 0.93 7.21
CA VAL A 56 -0.87 0.66 7.50
C VAL A 56 0.00 0.92 6.27
N PHE A 57 -0.46 0.50 5.09
CA PHE A 57 0.26 0.77 3.85
C PHE A 57 0.30 2.26 3.49
N PHE A 58 -0.77 3.03 3.74
CA PHE A 58 -0.74 4.48 3.49
C PHE A 58 0.25 5.20 4.40
N VAL A 59 0.24 4.89 5.70
CA VAL A 59 1.17 5.45 6.68
C VAL A 59 2.62 5.12 6.32
N VAL A 60 2.91 3.83 6.05
CA VAL A 60 4.25 3.39 5.62
C VAL A 60 4.65 4.06 4.29
N SER A 61 3.72 4.19 3.35
CA SER A 61 3.98 4.85 2.06
C SER A 61 4.37 6.31 2.23
N GLY A 62 3.70 7.05 3.11
CA GLY A 62 4.03 8.43 3.44
C GLY A 62 5.41 8.58 4.08
N PHE A 63 5.71 7.71 5.05
CA PHE A 63 7.00 7.67 5.72
C PHE A 63 8.15 7.39 4.74
N VAL A 64 8.00 6.39 3.87
CA VAL A 64 8.99 6.03 2.85
C VAL A 64 9.07 7.09 1.75
N ALA A 65 7.95 7.73 1.36
CA ALA A 65 7.95 8.83 0.41
C ALA A 65 8.78 10.00 0.93
N ALA A 66 8.63 10.38 2.21
CA ALA A 66 9.42 11.44 2.82
C ALA A 66 10.94 11.15 2.79
N GLN A 67 11.34 9.89 2.91
CA GLN A 67 12.75 9.48 2.80
C GLN A 67 13.29 9.45 1.38
N THR A 68 12.47 9.01 0.42
CA THR A 68 12.94 8.65 -0.93
C THR A 68 12.68 9.71 -1.98
N ILE A 69 11.61 10.49 -1.80
CA ILE A 69 11.20 11.62 -2.64
C ILE A 69 11.66 12.92 -1.98
N GLY A 70 11.48 13.08 -0.66
CA GLY A 70 11.79 14.32 0.06
C GLY A 70 13.25 14.78 -0.04
N ASN A 71 14.20 13.83 -0.21
CA ASN A 71 15.64 14.10 -0.30
C ASN A 71 16.15 14.26 -1.74
N ARG A 72 15.28 14.58 -2.70
CA ARG A 72 15.64 14.76 -4.12
C ARG A 72 15.35 16.17 -4.60
N VAL A 73 16.07 16.57 -5.64
CA VAL A 73 15.78 17.83 -6.34
C VAL A 73 14.48 17.62 -7.11
N TRP A 74 13.55 18.57 -6.98
CA TRP A 74 12.26 18.55 -7.65
C TRP A 74 12.01 19.84 -8.41
N ARG A 75 11.88 19.70 -9.73
CA ARG A 75 11.47 20.74 -10.69
C ARG A 75 10.31 20.21 -11.53
N PHE A 76 9.54 21.10 -12.16
CA PHE A 76 8.40 20.70 -13.00
C PHE A 76 8.80 19.70 -14.10
N ASN A 77 9.95 19.87 -14.74
CA ASN A 77 10.46 18.96 -15.77
C ASN A 77 10.85 17.56 -15.26
N GLN A 78 10.97 17.37 -13.93
CA GLN A 78 11.26 16.07 -13.31
C GLN A 78 9.99 15.29 -12.95
N LEU A 79 8.81 15.92 -12.97
CA LEU A 79 7.54 15.24 -12.68
C LEU A 79 7.22 14.16 -13.73
N GLY A 80 7.53 14.40 -15.00
CA GLY A 80 7.39 13.37 -16.05
C GLY A 80 8.27 12.14 -15.77
N ARG A 81 9.52 12.36 -15.35
CA ARG A 81 10.41 11.26 -14.95
C ARG A 81 9.89 10.53 -13.72
N PHE A 82 9.31 11.24 -12.74
CA PHE A 82 8.67 10.63 -11.59
C PHE A 82 7.49 9.73 -11.98
N VAL A 83 6.61 10.20 -12.87
CA VAL A 83 5.47 9.44 -13.39
C VAL A 83 5.97 8.14 -14.04
N ILE A 84 6.94 8.23 -14.96
CA ILE A 84 7.52 7.05 -15.63
C ILE A 84 8.18 6.12 -14.61
N GLN A 85 9.00 6.64 -13.70
CA GLN A 85 9.64 5.85 -12.65
C GLN A 85 8.60 5.07 -11.85
N ARG A 86 7.55 5.76 -11.37
CA ARG A 86 6.54 5.17 -10.49
C ARG A 86 5.65 4.19 -11.25
N TYR A 87 5.36 4.47 -12.52
CA TYR A 87 4.64 3.55 -13.40
C TYR A 87 5.44 2.29 -13.69
N CYS A 88 6.74 2.40 -13.97
CA CYS A 88 7.60 1.22 -14.09
C CYS A 88 7.59 0.39 -12.80
N ARG A 89 7.65 1.02 -11.63
CA ARG A 89 7.71 0.31 -10.34
C ARG A 89 6.39 -0.34 -9.93
N LEU A 90 5.26 0.35 -10.13
CA LEU A 90 3.94 -0.06 -9.63
C LEU A 90 3.01 -0.54 -10.75
N GLY A 91 3.02 0.16 -11.89
CA GLY A 91 2.20 -0.12 -13.05
C GLY A 91 2.57 -1.39 -13.78
N LEU A 92 3.86 -1.69 -14.01
CA LEU A 92 4.21 -2.94 -14.70
C LEU A 92 3.76 -4.19 -13.92
N PRO A 93 4.00 -4.31 -12.60
CA PRO A 93 3.43 -5.42 -11.82
C PRO A 93 1.89 -5.41 -11.80
N TYR A 94 1.27 -4.25 -11.68
CA TYR A 94 -0.19 -4.11 -11.75
C TYR A 94 -0.76 -4.67 -13.06
N LEU A 95 -0.17 -4.29 -14.21
CA LEU A 95 -0.63 -4.74 -15.52
C LEU A 95 -0.43 -6.24 -15.73
N ALA A 96 0.67 -6.80 -15.21
CA ALA A 96 0.89 -8.24 -15.26
C ALA A 96 -0.24 -9.01 -14.58
N ILE A 97 -0.82 -8.46 -13.50
CA ILE A 97 -1.95 -9.06 -12.78
C ILE A 97 -3.27 -8.83 -13.50
N VAL A 98 -3.48 -7.63 -14.04
CA VAL A 98 -4.62 -7.37 -14.93
C VAL A 98 -4.63 -8.33 -16.11
N LEU A 99 -3.47 -8.64 -16.70
CA LEU A 99 -3.39 -9.63 -17.79
C LEU A 99 -3.57 -11.07 -17.30
N ALA A 100 -2.99 -11.42 -16.16
CA ALA A 100 -3.09 -12.77 -15.60
C ALA A 100 -4.51 -13.14 -15.17
N ILE A 101 -5.31 -12.16 -14.72
CA ILE A 101 -6.64 -12.45 -14.20
C ILE A 101 -7.69 -12.70 -15.31
N LEU A 102 -7.50 -12.16 -16.51
CA LEU A 102 -8.42 -12.38 -17.64
C LEU A 102 -8.65 -13.88 -17.95
N PRO A 103 -7.63 -14.71 -18.21
CA PRO A 103 -7.85 -16.14 -18.44
C PRO A 103 -8.34 -16.89 -17.19
N ILE A 104 -8.04 -16.40 -15.98
CA ILE A 104 -8.55 -16.99 -14.74
C ILE A 104 -10.06 -16.78 -14.64
N TYR A 105 -10.56 -15.59 -15.00
CA TYR A 105 -11.98 -15.29 -15.02
C TYR A 105 -12.72 -16.16 -16.03
N GLU A 106 -12.19 -16.32 -17.24
CA GLU A 106 -12.76 -17.22 -18.23
C GLU A 106 -12.82 -18.67 -17.74
N LEU A 107 -11.80 -19.15 -17.01
CA LEU A 107 -11.83 -20.47 -16.38
C LEU A 107 -12.86 -20.56 -15.24
N ALA A 108 -13.02 -19.48 -14.48
CA ALA A 108 -13.88 -19.42 -13.31
C ALA A 108 -15.37 -19.22 -13.63
N ARG A 109 -15.69 -18.73 -14.84
CA ARG A 109 -17.08 -18.56 -15.31
C ARG A 109 -17.89 -19.85 -15.15
N GLY A 110 -19.08 -19.72 -14.56
CA GLY A 110 -19.98 -20.83 -14.28
C GLY A 110 -19.61 -21.68 -13.05
N TRP A 111 -18.46 -21.41 -12.41
CA TRP A 111 -17.98 -22.14 -11.23
C TRP A 111 -17.82 -21.26 -9.99
N VAL A 112 -17.61 -19.95 -10.19
CA VAL A 112 -17.51 -18.93 -9.15
C VAL A 112 -18.65 -17.92 -9.36
N PRO A 113 -19.28 -17.38 -8.29
CA PRO A 113 -20.38 -16.44 -8.42
C PRO A 113 -20.02 -15.19 -9.24
N ASP A 114 -20.96 -14.69 -10.04
CA ASP A 114 -20.73 -13.52 -10.91
C ASP A 114 -20.48 -12.24 -10.10
N GLU A 115 -20.93 -12.17 -8.85
CA GLU A 115 -20.63 -11.06 -7.92
C GLU A 115 -19.13 -10.97 -7.58
N VAL A 116 -18.38 -12.08 -7.72
CA VAL A 116 -16.92 -12.13 -7.50
C VAL A 116 -16.16 -11.84 -8.79
N LEU A 117 -16.65 -12.34 -9.93
CA LEU A 117 -15.98 -12.22 -11.23
C LEU A 117 -16.28 -10.89 -11.94
N GLY A 118 -17.47 -10.33 -11.71
CA GLY A 118 -17.98 -9.16 -12.42
C GLY A 118 -18.34 -9.45 -13.87
N GLN A 119 -18.56 -8.37 -14.61
CA GLN A 119 -18.91 -8.42 -16.04
C GLN A 119 -17.68 -8.73 -16.92
N PRO A 120 -17.88 -9.25 -18.15
CA PRO A 120 -16.78 -9.46 -19.09
C PRO A 120 -15.99 -8.17 -19.33
N VAL A 121 -14.67 -8.28 -19.32
CA VAL A 121 -13.78 -7.11 -19.40
C VAL A 121 -13.84 -6.47 -20.78
N THR A 122 -14.28 -5.22 -20.85
CA THR A 122 -14.32 -4.46 -22.09
C THR A 122 -12.97 -3.83 -22.42
N LEU A 123 -12.74 -3.50 -23.70
CA LEU A 123 -11.53 -2.79 -24.11
C LEU A 123 -11.39 -1.43 -23.39
N THR A 124 -12.50 -0.72 -23.16
CA THR A 124 -12.49 0.57 -22.46
C THR A 124 -12.16 0.42 -20.98
N GLN A 125 -12.67 -0.63 -20.31
CA GLN A 125 -12.29 -0.96 -18.94
C GLN A 125 -10.80 -1.32 -18.85
N PHE A 126 -10.29 -2.11 -19.80
CA PHE A 126 -8.86 -2.45 -19.85
C PHE A 126 -7.99 -1.19 -20.03
N LEU A 127 -8.35 -0.30 -20.94
CA LEU A 127 -7.65 0.97 -21.13
C LEU A 127 -7.75 1.86 -19.89
N ALA A 128 -8.88 1.87 -19.18
CA ALA A 128 -9.00 2.58 -17.91
C ALA A 128 -8.03 2.03 -16.87
N HIS A 129 -7.87 0.70 -16.77
CA HIS A 129 -6.87 0.06 -15.91
C HIS A 129 -5.44 0.40 -16.34
N LEU A 130 -5.16 0.50 -17.65
CA LEU A 130 -3.84 0.86 -18.18
C LEU A 130 -3.37 2.22 -17.64
N PHE A 131 -4.29 3.17 -17.49
CA PHE A 131 -4.00 4.54 -17.04
C PHE A 131 -4.35 4.81 -15.57
N PHE A 132 -4.74 3.79 -14.79
CA PHE A 132 -5.21 3.93 -13.39
C PHE A 132 -6.45 4.83 -13.23
N LEU A 133 -7.34 4.81 -14.22
CA LEU A 133 -8.54 5.65 -14.28
C LEU A 133 -9.83 4.87 -13.99
N GLN A 134 -9.78 3.56 -13.75
CA GLN A 134 -10.98 2.72 -13.68
C GLN A 134 -11.98 3.21 -12.63
N ASP A 135 -11.55 3.48 -11.40
CA ASP A 135 -12.44 3.87 -10.30
C ASP A 135 -12.96 5.31 -10.46
N ILE A 136 -12.24 6.14 -11.22
CA ILE A 136 -12.65 7.52 -11.54
C ILE A 136 -13.70 7.52 -12.65
N LEU A 137 -13.56 6.61 -13.61
CA LEU A 137 -14.49 6.44 -14.73
C LEU A 137 -15.67 5.52 -14.41
N GLY A 138 -15.77 5.02 -13.18
CA GLY A 138 -16.87 4.17 -12.71
C GLY A 138 -16.80 2.71 -13.18
N TYR A 139 -15.63 2.24 -13.62
CA TYR A 139 -15.42 0.83 -13.93
C TYR A 139 -15.07 0.03 -12.68
N GLU A 140 -15.61 -1.17 -12.56
CA GLU A 140 -15.25 -2.13 -11.51
C GLU A 140 -13.76 -2.47 -11.57
N ALA A 141 -13.12 -2.51 -10.40
CA ALA A 141 -11.75 -2.96 -10.29
C ALA A 141 -11.65 -4.46 -10.57
N LEU A 142 -10.77 -4.85 -11.49
CA LEU A 142 -10.61 -6.25 -11.87
C LEU A 142 -10.05 -7.13 -10.75
N SER A 143 -9.47 -6.57 -9.69
CA SER A 143 -8.98 -7.34 -8.55
C SER A 143 -9.01 -6.49 -7.29
N ALA A 144 -9.31 -7.12 -6.15
CA ALA A 144 -9.60 -6.47 -4.87
C ALA A 144 -8.50 -5.50 -4.37
N GLY A 145 -7.25 -5.68 -4.80
CA GLY A 145 -6.12 -4.84 -4.41
C GLY A 145 -5.81 -3.66 -5.35
N LEU A 146 -6.37 -3.62 -6.57
CA LEU A 146 -5.88 -2.72 -7.63
C LEU A 146 -6.08 -1.23 -7.32
N TRP A 147 -7.21 -0.86 -6.73
CA TRP A 147 -7.53 0.51 -6.34
C TRP A 147 -6.44 1.16 -5.48
N PHE A 148 -5.83 0.40 -4.55
CA PHE A 148 -4.79 0.92 -3.66
C PHE A 148 -3.56 1.39 -4.46
N VAL A 149 -3.22 0.70 -5.55
CA VAL A 149 -2.10 1.07 -6.41
C VAL A 149 -2.37 2.42 -7.08
N CYS A 150 -3.59 2.64 -7.56
CA CYS A 150 -4.02 3.90 -8.16
C CYS A 150 -3.93 5.05 -7.16
N ILE A 151 -4.49 4.87 -5.96
CA ILE A 151 -4.42 5.87 -4.88
C ILE A 151 -2.97 6.14 -4.47
N ASN A 152 -2.13 5.10 -4.35
CA ASN A 152 -0.72 5.25 -4.00
C ASN A 152 0.09 5.97 -5.09
N PHE A 153 -0.32 5.83 -6.35
CA PHE A 153 0.23 6.59 -7.47
C PHE A 153 -0.14 8.08 -7.34
N GLN A 154 -1.42 8.39 -7.16
CA GLN A 154 -1.94 9.74 -6.98
C GLN A 154 -1.28 10.45 -5.77
N LEU A 155 -1.20 9.79 -4.60
CA LEU A 155 -0.55 10.33 -3.40
C LEU A 155 0.94 10.62 -3.61
N GLY A 156 1.65 9.68 -4.27
CA GLY A 156 3.06 9.86 -4.60
C GLY A 156 3.29 11.05 -5.52
N PHE A 157 2.44 11.21 -6.54
CA PHE A 157 2.49 12.35 -7.44
C PHE A 157 2.19 13.66 -6.71
N GLY A 158 1.15 13.70 -5.90
CA GLY A 158 0.81 14.86 -5.07
C GLY A 158 1.96 15.27 -4.14
N TYR A 159 2.66 14.31 -3.54
CA TYR A 159 3.83 14.60 -2.72
C TYR A 159 5.00 15.16 -3.53
N ALA A 160 5.34 14.54 -4.68
CA ALA A 160 6.40 15.04 -5.56
C ALA A 160 6.08 16.46 -6.07
N PHE A 161 4.82 16.73 -6.42
CA PHE A 161 4.35 18.06 -6.78
C PHE A 161 4.47 19.06 -5.62
N GLY A 162 4.08 18.66 -4.41
CA GLY A 162 4.27 19.44 -3.19
C GLY A 162 5.74 19.81 -2.96
N MET A 163 6.67 18.88 -3.20
CA MET A 163 8.11 19.14 -3.13
C MET A 163 8.58 20.15 -4.19
N VAL A 164 8.02 20.13 -5.41
CA VAL A 164 8.31 21.15 -6.43
C VAL A 164 7.90 22.54 -5.94
N LEU A 165 6.71 22.67 -5.35
CA LEU A 165 6.23 23.94 -4.80
C LEU A 165 7.11 24.40 -3.63
N GLN A 166 7.41 23.51 -2.69
CA GLN A 166 8.29 23.78 -1.55
C GLN A 166 9.65 24.32 -2.03
N GLN A 167 10.31 23.64 -2.96
CA GLN A 167 11.63 24.02 -3.44
C GLN A 167 11.62 25.28 -4.32
N ARG A 168 10.50 25.58 -5.00
CA ARG A 168 10.33 26.80 -5.80
C ARG A 168 10.28 28.07 -4.94
N PHE A 169 9.66 28.01 -3.76
CA PHE A 169 9.46 29.17 -2.88
C PHE A 169 10.51 29.30 -1.75
N GLY A 170 11.58 28.49 -1.78
CA GLY A 170 12.68 28.57 -0.81
C GLY A 170 12.19 28.49 0.64
N LYS A 171 12.60 29.45 1.49
CA LYS A 171 12.20 29.49 2.91
C LYS A 171 10.68 29.57 3.13
N GLY A 172 9.94 30.22 2.22
CA GLY A 172 8.47 30.28 2.29
C GLY A 172 7.79 28.98 1.87
N GLY A 173 8.50 28.12 1.13
CA GLY A 173 7.97 26.85 0.64
C GLY A 173 7.70 25.82 1.73
N ASP A 174 8.48 25.81 2.82
CA ASP A 174 8.25 24.94 3.98
C ASP A 174 6.91 25.27 4.66
N GLY A 175 6.60 26.57 4.78
CA GLY A 175 5.34 27.06 5.31
C GLY A 175 4.17 26.69 4.40
N LEU A 176 4.31 26.90 3.08
CA LEU A 176 3.31 26.53 2.10
C LEU A 176 3.04 25.01 2.09
N PHE A 177 4.09 24.18 2.08
CA PHE A 177 3.94 22.73 2.12
C PHE A 177 3.21 22.27 3.38
N THR A 178 3.56 22.86 4.53
CA THR A 178 2.90 22.58 5.81
C THR A 178 1.43 23.03 5.75
N LEU A 179 1.14 24.23 5.27
CA LEU A 179 -0.23 24.76 5.14
C LEU A 179 -1.09 23.88 4.23
N LEU A 180 -0.57 23.48 3.06
CA LEU A 180 -1.27 22.59 2.14
C LEU A 180 -1.49 21.21 2.76
N GLY A 181 -0.48 20.62 3.38
CA GLY A 181 -0.60 19.31 4.04
C GLY A 181 -1.62 19.31 5.18
N TRP A 182 -1.60 20.32 6.04
CA TRP A 182 -2.59 20.46 7.11
C TRP A 182 -3.98 20.78 6.56
N GLY A 183 -4.09 21.75 5.64
CA GLY A 183 -5.35 22.15 5.03
C GLY A 183 -6.05 21.00 4.30
N SER A 184 -5.33 20.27 3.44
CA SER A 184 -5.86 19.08 2.76
C SER A 184 -6.24 17.97 3.74
N SER A 185 -5.49 17.80 4.83
CA SER A 185 -5.83 16.80 5.85
C SER A 185 -7.08 17.17 6.64
N ILE A 186 -7.24 18.46 7.02
CA ILE A 186 -8.44 18.95 7.71
C ILE A 186 -9.66 18.79 6.82
N TYR A 187 -9.59 19.31 5.58
CA TYR A 187 -10.68 19.19 4.62
C TYR A 187 -11.03 17.72 4.34
N SER A 188 -10.03 16.85 4.22
CA SER A 188 -10.25 15.42 4.10
C SER A 188 -10.95 14.84 5.32
N LEU A 189 -10.39 15.01 6.53
CA LEU A 189 -10.90 14.39 7.75
C LEU A 189 -12.31 14.85 8.14
N PHE A 190 -12.70 16.09 7.88
CA PHE A 190 -13.98 16.65 8.33
C PHE A 190 -15.02 16.82 7.23
N HIS A 191 -14.68 16.52 5.97
CA HIS A 191 -15.61 16.65 4.85
C HIS A 191 -15.42 15.54 3.82
N PHE A 192 -14.28 15.51 3.11
CA PHE A 192 -14.12 14.63 1.94
C PHE A 192 -14.05 13.13 2.28
N ASN A 193 -13.45 12.76 3.42
CA ASN A 193 -13.32 11.37 3.88
C ASN A 193 -14.63 10.81 4.46
N LEU A 194 -15.65 11.65 4.67
CA LEU A 194 -16.96 11.22 5.19
C LEU A 194 -17.85 10.65 4.07
N ASP A 195 -17.66 11.11 2.83
CA ASP A 195 -18.43 10.65 1.68
C ASP A 195 -17.72 9.48 0.97
N PRO A 196 -18.30 8.26 0.96
CA PRO A 196 -17.73 7.11 0.26
C PRO A 196 -17.54 7.31 -1.25
N SER A 197 -18.27 8.24 -1.88
CA SER A 197 -18.09 8.56 -3.31
C SER A 197 -16.68 9.07 -3.63
N GLY A 198 -15.98 9.62 -2.62
CA GLY A 198 -14.62 10.11 -2.73
C GLY A 198 -13.52 9.03 -2.70
N GLU A 199 -13.86 7.74 -2.51
CA GLU A 199 -12.86 6.66 -2.35
C GLU A 199 -11.95 6.45 -3.58
N SER A 200 -12.32 6.96 -4.76
CA SER A 200 -11.47 6.93 -5.97
C SER A 200 -10.32 7.97 -5.96
N TRP A 201 -10.32 8.90 -5.00
CA TRP A 201 -9.40 10.04 -4.97
C TRP A 201 -8.41 9.98 -3.80
N ALA A 202 -7.15 10.32 -4.09
CA ALA A 202 -6.08 10.38 -3.08
C ALA A 202 -6.40 11.29 -1.90
N LEU A 203 -7.18 12.36 -2.10
CA LEU A 203 -7.59 13.27 -1.04
C LEU A 203 -8.33 12.53 0.09
N TYR A 204 -9.10 11.48 -0.23
CA TYR A 204 -9.80 10.65 0.76
C TYR A 204 -8.85 9.96 1.73
N PHE A 205 -7.66 9.53 1.26
CA PHE A 205 -6.66 8.80 2.06
C PHE A 205 -5.46 9.65 2.47
N PHE A 206 -5.42 10.91 2.03
CA PHE A 206 -4.31 11.82 2.25
C PHE A 206 -3.91 11.97 3.72
N PRO A 207 -4.82 12.06 4.72
CA PRO A 207 -4.43 12.17 6.13
C PRO A 207 -3.56 11.02 6.61
N TYR A 208 -3.83 9.79 6.16
CA TYR A 208 -3.07 8.60 6.56
C TYR A 208 -1.65 8.63 5.98
N PHE A 209 -1.53 9.07 4.73
CA PHE A 209 -0.24 9.26 4.07
C PHE A 209 0.54 10.42 4.70
N PHE A 210 -0.11 11.54 4.96
CA PHE A 210 0.50 12.70 5.59
C PHE A 210 0.98 12.40 7.02
N LEU A 211 0.23 11.60 7.80
CA LEU A 211 0.69 11.08 9.09
C LEU A 211 2.07 10.39 8.95
N GLY A 212 2.27 9.56 7.93
CA GLY A 212 3.56 8.94 7.65
C GLY A 212 4.70 9.93 7.40
N ILE A 213 4.42 11.01 6.64
CA ILE A 213 5.38 12.10 6.41
C ILE A 213 5.75 12.79 7.74
N LEU A 214 4.76 13.06 8.59
CA LEU A 214 4.97 13.67 9.90
C LEU A 214 5.74 12.76 10.85
N VAL A 215 5.50 11.44 10.82
CA VAL A 215 6.30 10.47 11.57
C VAL A 215 7.77 10.55 11.15
N HIS A 216 8.06 10.57 9.84
CA HIS A 216 9.43 10.74 9.34
C HIS A 216 10.05 12.05 9.82
N LYS A 217 9.33 13.17 9.68
CA LYS A 217 9.78 14.50 10.12
C LYS A 217 10.10 14.52 11.62
N ALA A 218 9.24 13.92 12.44
CA ALA A 218 9.40 13.86 13.89
C ALA A 218 10.62 13.03 14.31
N VAL A 219 10.88 11.89 13.63
CA VAL A 219 12.06 11.05 13.89
C VAL A 219 13.34 11.78 13.49
N MET A 220 13.39 12.41 12.31
CA MET A 220 14.60 13.09 11.81
C MET A 220 14.93 14.37 12.59
N ARG A 221 13.93 15.21 12.89
CA ARG A 221 14.14 16.48 13.61
C ARG A 221 14.11 16.32 15.14
N ARG A 222 13.91 15.10 15.64
CA ARG A 222 13.70 14.80 17.08
C ARG A 222 12.63 15.67 17.74
N ALA A 223 11.61 16.09 16.98
CA ALA A 223 10.56 17.01 17.42
C ALA A 223 9.18 16.40 17.17
N GLY A 224 8.52 15.91 18.23
CA GLY A 224 7.25 15.20 18.14
C GLY A 224 5.99 16.07 18.22
N ARG A 225 6.10 17.37 18.49
CA ARG A 225 4.93 18.24 18.76
C ARG A 225 3.93 18.29 17.60
N GLU A 226 4.42 18.45 16.38
CA GLU A 226 3.57 18.49 15.18
C GLU A 226 2.86 17.15 14.94
N LEU A 227 3.56 16.04 15.12
CA LEU A 227 2.97 14.70 15.05
C LEU A 227 1.87 14.52 16.10
N LEU A 228 2.11 14.94 17.35
CA LEU A 228 1.12 14.86 18.43
C LEU A 228 -0.09 15.76 18.17
N ALA A 229 0.13 16.97 17.66
CA ALA A 229 -0.96 17.86 17.25
C ALA A 229 -1.80 17.22 16.13
N PHE A 230 -1.16 16.57 15.16
CA PHE A 230 -1.86 15.89 14.07
C PHE A 230 -2.62 14.65 14.56
N GLN A 231 -2.05 13.88 15.49
CA GLN A 231 -2.76 12.80 16.18
C GLN A 231 -3.98 13.33 16.96
N GLY A 232 -3.86 14.50 17.59
CA GLY A 232 -4.99 15.19 18.22
C GLY A 232 -6.09 15.58 17.22
N LEU A 233 -5.71 16.11 16.04
CA LEU A 233 -6.65 16.39 14.96
C LEU A 233 -7.39 15.13 14.47
N MET A 234 -6.66 14.02 14.29
CA MET A 234 -7.26 12.74 13.90
C MET A 234 -8.18 12.19 15.00
N LEU A 235 -7.83 12.36 16.28
CA LEU A 235 -8.71 12.01 17.39
C LEU A 235 -10.00 12.83 17.35
N LEU A 236 -9.91 14.15 17.16
CA LEU A 236 -11.09 15.00 17.00
C LEU A 236 -11.95 14.55 15.81
N ALA A 237 -11.33 14.14 14.71
CA ALA A 237 -12.05 13.60 13.55
C ALA A 237 -12.79 12.28 13.88
N VAL A 238 -12.18 11.38 14.66
CA VAL A 238 -12.83 10.14 15.14
C VAL A 238 -13.98 10.43 16.11
N LEU A 239 -13.81 11.41 17.00
CA LEU A 239 -14.84 11.83 17.96
C LEU A 239 -16.00 12.57 17.26
N TYR A 240 -15.70 13.30 16.19
CA TYR A 240 -16.72 13.94 15.35
C TYR A 240 -17.54 12.89 14.60
N GLU A 241 -16.88 11.93 13.94
CA GLU A 241 -17.53 10.81 13.28
C GLU A 241 -16.66 9.56 13.31
N TRP A 242 -17.20 8.49 13.90
CA TRP A 242 -16.44 7.29 14.20
C TRP A 242 -16.00 6.54 12.93
N ARG A 243 -14.68 6.44 12.72
CA ARG A 243 -14.09 5.78 11.55
C ARG A 243 -12.91 4.92 11.93
N TRP A 244 -13.09 3.59 11.85
CA TRP A 244 -12.03 2.62 12.15
C TRP A 244 -10.77 2.81 11.32
N ARG A 245 -10.89 3.25 10.07
CA ARG A 245 -9.75 3.55 9.19
C ARG A 245 -8.82 4.60 9.84
N VAL A 246 -9.40 5.68 10.38
CA VAL A 246 -8.64 6.74 11.05
C VAL A 246 -7.95 6.20 12.30
N VAL A 247 -8.66 5.42 13.13
CA VAL A 247 -8.09 4.80 14.35
C VAL A 247 -6.91 3.89 14.02
N ILE A 248 -7.03 3.02 13.02
CA ILE A 248 -5.96 2.11 12.59
C ILE A 248 -4.74 2.92 12.13
N ALA A 249 -4.93 3.98 11.33
CA ALA A 249 -3.85 4.85 10.90
C ALA A 249 -3.14 5.52 12.09
N MET A 250 -3.90 6.04 13.07
CA MET A 250 -3.36 6.66 14.28
C MET A 250 -2.48 5.69 15.08
N VAL A 251 -3.00 4.47 15.34
CA VAL A 251 -2.30 3.42 16.09
C VAL A 251 -1.01 3.04 15.38
N PHE A 252 -1.07 2.68 14.10
CA PHE A 252 0.12 2.23 13.37
C PHE A 252 1.11 3.36 13.07
N GLY A 253 0.65 4.61 12.94
CA GLY A 253 1.51 5.78 12.89
C GLY A 253 2.29 6.00 14.19
N MET A 254 1.63 5.84 15.35
CA MET A 254 2.30 5.92 16.65
C MET A 254 3.27 4.77 16.88
N VAL A 255 2.86 3.54 16.54
CA VAL A 255 3.73 2.36 16.62
C VAL A 255 4.97 2.53 15.75
N LEU A 256 4.82 3.01 14.51
CA LEU A 256 5.94 3.32 13.62
C LEU A 256 6.85 4.41 14.21
N PHE A 257 6.28 5.48 14.75
CA PHE A 257 7.04 6.55 15.40
C PHE A 257 7.86 6.04 16.59
N VAL A 258 7.26 5.27 17.49
CA VAL A 258 7.93 4.72 18.68
C VAL A 258 9.04 3.76 18.26
N ALA A 259 8.78 2.87 17.30
CA ALA A 259 9.75 1.91 16.81
C ALA A 259 10.97 2.60 16.19
N GLU A 260 10.76 3.59 15.31
CA GLU A 260 11.84 4.31 14.64
C GLU A 260 12.60 5.25 15.60
N ARG A 261 11.91 5.94 16.51
CA ARG A 261 12.53 6.86 17.48
C ARG A 261 13.38 6.12 18.52
N SER A 262 12.95 4.95 18.97
CA SER A 262 13.69 4.12 19.93
C SER A 262 14.89 3.38 19.31
N GLY A 263 14.99 3.36 17.98
CA GLY A 263 15.95 2.53 17.25
C GLY A 263 15.58 1.05 17.23
N LEU A 264 14.44 0.66 17.82
CA LEU A 264 13.90 -0.70 17.76
C LEU A 264 13.56 -1.09 16.31
N GLY A 265 13.17 -0.12 15.48
CA GLY A 265 12.80 -0.32 14.07
C GLY A 265 13.88 -1.00 13.22
N GLN A 266 15.15 -0.76 13.57
CA GLN A 266 16.32 -1.35 12.92
C GLN A 266 16.73 -2.70 13.53
N ARG A 267 16.29 -2.98 14.76
CA ARG A 267 16.78 -4.09 15.58
C ARG A 267 15.77 -5.22 15.72
N TRP A 268 14.48 -4.96 15.51
CA TRP A 268 13.38 -5.88 15.74
C TRP A 268 12.27 -5.73 14.68
N PRO A 269 11.57 -6.81 14.29
CA PRO A 269 11.82 -8.20 14.66
C PRO A 269 13.00 -8.83 13.89
N ARG A 270 13.82 -9.65 14.57
CA ARG A 270 14.95 -10.38 13.95
C ARG A 270 14.49 -11.73 13.38
N SER A 271 13.56 -11.71 12.44
CA SER A 271 13.10 -12.92 11.77
C SER A 271 13.30 -12.81 10.26
N ARG A 272 14.06 -13.76 9.70
CA ARG A 272 14.24 -13.88 8.24
C ARG A 272 12.92 -14.13 7.52
N TRP A 273 11.97 -14.82 8.17
CA TRP A 273 10.66 -15.13 7.62
C TRP A 273 9.79 -13.88 7.53
N ILE A 274 9.73 -13.09 8.61
CA ILE A 274 8.98 -11.82 8.61
C ILE A 274 9.58 -10.85 7.59
N ALA A 275 10.91 -10.76 7.52
CA ALA A 275 11.57 -9.93 6.52
C ALA A 275 11.30 -10.42 5.08
N ALA A 276 11.27 -11.73 4.84
CA ALA A 276 10.92 -12.30 3.54
C ALA A 276 9.47 -11.99 3.16
N LEU A 277 8.52 -12.16 4.08
CA LEU A 277 7.11 -11.80 3.88
C LEU A 277 6.92 -10.32 3.59
N GLY A 278 7.64 -9.45 4.30
CA GLY A 278 7.62 -8.00 4.05
C GLY A 278 8.12 -7.63 2.66
N LYS A 279 9.19 -8.29 2.20
CA LYS A 279 9.75 -8.08 0.85
C LYS A 279 8.75 -8.43 -0.24
N ILE A 280 8.04 -9.54 -0.10
CA ILE A 280 7.05 -9.98 -1.09
C ILE A 280 5.65 -9.38 -0.84
N SER A 281 5.49 -8.47 0.12
CA SER A 281 4.17 -8.00 0.57
C SER A 281 3.36 -7.34 -0.55
N PHE A 282 4.04 -6.61 -1.45
CA PHE A 282 3.39 -5.94 -2.58
C PHE A 282 2.94 -6.97 -3.60
N SER A 283 3.81 -7.91 -3.97
CA SER A 283 3.46 -9.06 -4.80
C SER A 283 2.28 -9.85 -4.21
N LEU A 284 2.32 -10.17 -2.91
CA LEU A 284 1.24 -10.88 -2.21
C LEU A 284 -0.09 -10.13 -2.29
N PHE A 285 -0.03 -8.82 -2.05
CA PHE A 285 -1.19 -7.94 -2.16
C PHE A 285 -1.81 -7.92 -3.56
N LEU A 286 -1.05 -8.16 -4.63
CA LEU A 286 -1.61 -8.24 -5.99
C LEU A 286 -2.10 -9.64 -6.38
N VAL A 287 -1.36 -10.70 -6.03
CA VAL A 287 -1.63 -12.06 -6.54
C VAL A 287 -2.72 -12.82 -5.79
N HIS A 288 -2.97 -12.48 -4.52
CA HIS A 288 -3.79 -13.35 -3.65
C HIS A 288 -5.25 -13.47 -4.12
N PHE A 289 -5.83 -12.41 -4.70
CA PHE A 289 -7.20 -12.46 -5.22
C PHE A 289 -7.33 -13.32 -6.49
N PRO A 290 -6.51 -13.14 -7.55
CA PRO A 290 -6.49 -14.07 -8.69
C PRO A 290 -6.27 -15.54 -8.26
N VAL A 291 -5.39 -15.78 -7.29
CA VAL A 291 -5.14 -17.12 -6.74
C VAL A 291 -6.39 -17.67 -6.04
N LEU A 292 -7.07 -16.85 -5.22
CA LEU A 292 -8.30 -17.25 -4.55
C LEU A 292 -9.38 -17.66 -5.56
N VAL A 293 -9.58 -16.86 -6.61
CA VAL A 293 -10.55 -17.15 -7.68
C VAL A 293 -10.20 -18.45 -8.40
N LEU A 294 -8.92 -18.64 -8.76
CA LEU A 294 -8.46 -19.86 -9.41
C LEU A 294 -8.71 -21.10 -8.55
N VAL A 295 -8.33 -21.05 -7.26
CA VAL A 295 -8.53 -22.18 -6.34
C VAL A 295 -10.02 -22.44 -6.11
N GLY A 296 -10.84 -21.39 -5.94
CA GLY A 296 -12.29 -21.51 -5.82
C GLY A 296 -12.93 -22.18 -7.02
N ALA A 297 -12.54 -21.77 -8.24
CA ALA A 297 -13.02 -22.39 -9.48
C ALA A 297 -12.60 -23.87 -9.59
N LEU A 298 -11.37 -24.22 -9.22
CA LEU A 298 -10.91 -25.62 -9.22
C LEU A 298 -11.67 -26.46 -8.19
N TRP A 299 -11.90 -25.92 -6.99
CA TRP A 299 -12.68 -26.60 -5.95
C TRP A 299 -14.11 -26.88 -6.40
N ALA A 300 -14.76 -25.89 -7.00
CA ALA A 300 -16.10 -26.01 -7.56
C ALA A 300 -16.16 -27.10 -8.65
N ARG A 301 -15.18 -27.09 -9.58
CA ARG A 301 -15.07 -28.08 -10.67
C ARG A 301 -14.90 -29.52 -10.17
N LEU A 302 -14.19 -29.69 -9.06
CA LEU A 302 -13.96 -31.00 -8.44
C LEU A 302 -15.13 -31.45 -7.55
N GLY A 303 -16.14 -30.61 -7.35
CA GLY A 303 -17.26 -30.89 -6.44
C GLY A 303 -16.86 -30.93 -4.96
N TRP A 304 -15.74 -30.29 -4.60
CA TRP A 304 -15.20 -30.31 -3.23
C TRP A 304 -15.85 -29.24 -2.34
N THR A 305 -17.17 -29.28 -2.22
CA THR A 305 -17.97 -28.26 -1.53
C THR A 305 -18.20 -28.55 -0.05
N ALA A 306 -17.77 -29.71 0.45
CA ALA A 306 -17.87 -30.04 1.87
C ALA A 306 -17.05 -29.05 2.74
N PRO A 307 -17.49 -28.70 3.95
CA PRO A 307 -16.83 -27.67 4.76
C PRO A 307 -15.36 -27.95 5.05
N GLU A 308 -14.97 -29.19 5.33
CA GLU A 308 -13.59 -29.59 5.58
C GLU A 308 -12.72 -29.39 4.34
N MET A 309 -13.28 -29.69 3.17
CA MET A 309 -12.61 -29.47 1.90
C MET A 309 -12.47 -27.98 1.59
N ALA A 310 -13.47 -27.16 1.90
CA ALA A 310 -13.40 -25.71 1.72
C ALA A 310 -12.32 -25.08 2.62
N VAL A 311 -12.19 -25.54 3.87
CA VAL A 311 -11.10 -25.13 4.77
C VAL A 311 -9.74 -25.53 4.19
N ALA A 312 -9.61 -26.75 3.64
CA ALA A 312 -8.41 -27.16 2.93
C ALA A 312 -8.15 -26.28 1.69
N GLY A 313 -9.19 -25.88 0.96
CA GLY A 313 -9.13 -24.95 -0.18
C GLY A 313 -8.60 -23.57 0.22
N LEU A 314 -9.07 -23.01 1.34
CA LEU A 314 -8.53 -21.75 1.88
C LEU A 314 -7.05 -21.86 2.25
N LEU A 315 -6.64 -22.99 2.87
CA LEU A 315 -5.23 -23.24 3.17
C LEU A 315 -4.38 -23.37 1.90
N VAL A 316 -4.89 -24.07 0.89
CA VAL A 316 -4.22 -24.21 -0.42
C VAL A 316 -4.12 -22.86 -1.11
N ALA A 317 -5.18 -22.05 -1.12
CA ALA A 317 -5.15 -20.69 -1.65
C ALA A 317 -4.14 -19.81 -0.92
N PHE A 318 -4.02 -19.94 0.40
CA PHE A 318 -3.07 -19.19 1.21
C PHE A 318 -1.62 -19.55 0.86
N LEU A 319 -1.28 -20.84 0.89
CA LEU A 319 0.06 -21.33 0.57
C LEU A 319 0.44 -21.03 -0.89
N THR A 320 -0.49 -21.20 -1.82
CA THR A 320 -0.30 -20.87 -3.24
C THR A 320 -0.09 -19.37 -3.42
N SER A 321 -0.83 -18.53 -2.69
CA SER A 321 -0.64 -17.06 -2.73
C SER A 321 0.76 -16.66 -2.27
N LEU A 322 1.29 -17.29 -1.22
CA LEU A 322 2.67 -17.05 -0.76
C LEU A 322 3.71 -17.49 -1.80
N ALA A 323 3.53 -18.67 -2.40
CA ALA A 323 4.43 -19.19 -3.44
C ALA A 323 4.41 -18.30 -4.70
N CYS A 324 3.21 -17.97 -5.20
CA CYS A 324 3.01 -17.07 -6.33
C CYS A 324 3.55 -15.66 -6.02
N ALA A 325 3.41 -15.16 -4.79
CA ALA A 325 3.97 -13.87 -4.41
C ALA A 325 5.49 -13.86 -4.44
N ALA A 326 6.15 -14.92 -3.96
CA ALA A 326 7.60 -15.06 -4.04
C ALA A 326 8.09 -15.15 -5.48
N ALA A 327 7.39 -15.91 -6.32
CA ALA A 327 7.62 -16.00 -7.75
C ALA A 327 7.49 -14.63 -8.44
N PHE A 328 6.33 -14.00 -8.27
CA PHE A 328 6.00 -12.71 -8.85
C PHE A 328 6.97 -11.61 -8.40
N HIS A 329 7.38 -11.63 -7.13
CA HIS A 329 8.37 -10.70 -6.60
C HIS A 329 9.70 -10.82 -7.34
N ARG A 330 10.17 -12.06 -7.58
CA ARG A 330 11.44 -12.33 -8.24
C ARG A 330 11.41 -11.99 -9.72
N TRP A 331 10.36 -12.36 -10.43
CA TRP A 331 10.31 -12.33 -11.90
C TRP A 331 9.59 -11.12 -12.48
N VAL A 332 8.75 -10.42 -11.71
CA VAL A 332 7.99 -9.25 -12.19
C VAL A 332 8.34 -8.01 -11.37
N GLU A 333 8.14 -8.03 -10.05
CA GLU A 333 8.35 -6.85 -9.20
C GLU A 333 9.81 -6.38 -9.21
N THR A 334 10.77 -7.29 -9.04
CA THR A 334 12.20 -6.94 -8.94
C THR A 334 12.76 -6.39 -10.26
N PRO A 335 12.50 -6.99 -11.44
CA PRO A 335 12.89 -6.40 -12.72
C PRO A 335 12.25 -5.04 -12.98
N ALA A 336 10.94 -4.90 -12.70
CA ALA A 336 10.22 -3.64 -12.82
C ALA A 336 10.80 -2.54 -11.92
N ALA A 337 11.11 -2.88 -10.67
CA ALA A 337 11.80 -2.00 -9.73
C ALA A 337 13.20 -1.62 -10.23
N THR A 338 13.93 -2.54 -10.82
CA THR A 338 15.27 -2.29 -11.40
C THR A 338 15.18 -1.33 -12.59
N LEU A 339 14.24 -1.54 -13.50
CA LEU A 339 13.97 -0.64 -14.62
C LEU A 339 13.62 0.77 -14.14
N SER A 340 12.79 0.88 -13.11
CA SER A 340 12.40 2.19 -12.54
C SER A 340 13.59 3.05 -12.11
N ARG A 341 14.71 2.44 -11.70
CA ARG A 341 15.89 3.17 -11.21
C ARG A 341 16.49 4.08 -12.27
N ARG A 342 16.31 3.79 -13.56
CA ARG A 342 16.79 4.59 -14.69
C ARG A 342 16.14 5.97 -14.79
N PHE A 343 14.96 6.13 -14.20
CA PHE A 343 14.15 7.35 -14.30
C PHE A 343 14.15 8.18 -13.01
N ARG A 344 15.04 7.87 -12.05
CA ARG A 344 15.12 8.57 -10.77
C ARG A 344 15.56 10.03 -10.92
N ALA A 345 14.90 10.94 -10.21
CA ALA A 345 15.34 12.33 -10.09
C ALA A 345 16.70 12.44 -9.38
N PRO A 346 17.53 13.46 -9.63
CA PRO A 346 18.80 13.67 -8.92
C PRO A 346 18.61 13.80 -7.40
N ARG A 347 19.60 13.37 -6.61
CA ARG A 347 19.61 13.64 -5.15
C ARG A 347 19.86 15.12 -4.91
N LEU A 348 19.29 15.68 -3.84
CA LEU A 348 19.77 16.97 -3.33
C LEU A 348 21.22 16.75 -2.89
N GLU A 349 22.16 17.48 -3.48
CA GLU A 349 23.52 17.53 -2.96
C GLU A 349 23.46 18.16 -1.57
N GLY A 350 23.92 17.42 -0.55
CA GLY A 350 24.18 18.03 0.75
C GLY A 350 25.23 19.10 0.54
N GLY A 351 24.99 20.32 1.01
CA GLY A 351 25.94 21.42 0.87
C GLY A 351 27.33 20.99 1.35
N SER A 352 28.23 20.76 0.41
CA SER A 352 29.65 20.55 0.64
C SER A 352 30.29 21.90 0.95
N GLY A 353 30.09 22.36 2.18
CA GLY A 353 30.84 23.46 2.79
C GLY A 353 31.68 22.94 3.95
N GLY A 354 32.96 22.68 3.69
CA GLY A 354 34.01 22.54 4.71
C GLY A 354 34.18 21.14 5.30
N GLY A 355 35.41 20.63 5.23
CA GLY A 355 35.80 19.33 5.78
C GLY A 355 35.59 19.22 7.29
N GLY A 356 35.18 18.03 7.73
CA GLY A 356 35.02 17.69 9.13
C GLY A 356 34.23 16.41 9.29
N SER A 357 34.93 15.32 9.61
CA SER A 357 34.37 13.99 9.86
C SER A 357 33.19 14.04 10.84
N SER A 358 31.98 13.78 10.36
CA SER A 358 30.89 13.28 11.21
C SER A 358 30.02 12.33 10.40
N GLY A 359 29.91 11.09 10.90
CA GLY A 359 29.30 9.97 10.19
C GLY A 359 27.82 10.21 9.88
N GLU A 360 27.52 10.59 8.65
CA GLU A 360 26.18 10.46 8.10
C GLU A 360 25.77 9.00 8.10
N ARG A 361 24.73 8.72 8.88
CA ARG A 361 24.14 7.39 9.07
C ARG A 361 23.47 6.98 7.76
N ARG A 362 24.19 6.27 6.88
CA ARG A 362 23.63 5.57 5.71
C ARG A 362 22.57 4.58 6.18
N MET A 363 21.29 4.93 6.08
CA MET A 363 20.21 3.95 6.15
C MET A 363 19.92 3.41 4.75
N ALA A 364 20.14 2.11 4.58
CA ALA A 364 19.99 1.38 3.33
C ALA A 364 18.51 1.20 2.97
N PHE A 365 17.88 2.24 2.42
CA PHE A 365 16.57 2.17 1.75
C PHE A 365 16.72 1.91 0.24
N GLU A 366 17.62 0.99 -0.12
CA GLU A 366 17.89 0.65 -1.51
C GLU A 366 17.57 -0.82 -1.76
N HIS A 367 16.28 -1.13 -1.99
CA HIS A 367 15.87 -2.18 -2.92
C HIS A 367 14.67 -1.72 -3.74
#